data_AF-A0A8J4BHX4-F1
#
_entry.id   AF-A0A8J4BHX4-F1
#
_cell.length_a   1.000
_cell.length_b   1.000
_cell.length_c   1.000
_cell.angle_alpha   90.00
_cell.angle_beta   90.00
_cell.angle_gamma   90.00
#
_symmetry.space_group_name_H-M   'P 1'
#
loop_
_entity.id
_entity.type
_entity.pdbx_description
1 polymer ?
#
loop_
_entity_poly.entity_id
_entity_poly.type
_entity_poly.pdbx_seq_one_letter_code
_entity_poly.pdbx_strand_id
1 'polypeptide(L)'
;MYYDPKDIPSEWRMWLRKQREEPPTDEEMQQNTVKQAALKSRVAALEETERLRRLRQQAVGSPDQHVGPQPDVARFLQQMRTSKTGGAPAGAAGERQDQRAADGSPASPSPSSDFKPETWQPGS
;
A
#
# COMPACT_ATOMS: atom_id res chain seq x y z
N MET A 1 -43.23 -9.28 -17.54
CA MET A 1 -41.89 -9.56 -17.00
C MET A 1 -41.03 -8.33 -17.26
N TYR A 2 -40.49 -7.71 -16.21
CA TYR A 2 -39.52 -6.62 -16.39
C TYR A 2 -38.14 -7.23 -16.60
N TYR A 3 -37.45 -6.77 -17.64
CA TYR A 3 -36.06 -7.12 -17.89
C TYR A 3 -35.17 -6.13 -17.13
N ASP A 4 -34.30 -6.62 -16.24
CA ASP A 4 -33.27 -5.78 -15.63
C ASP A 4 -32.01 -5.81 -16.53
N PRO A 5 -31.59 -4.66 -17.10
CA PRO A 5 -30.34 -4.58 -17.86
C PRO A 5 -29.09 -5.00 -17.09
N LYS A 6 -29.17 -5.11 -15.75
CA LYS A 6 -28.07 -5.57 -14.89
C LYS A 6 -27.89 -7.10 -14.88
N ASP A 7 -28.86 -7.85 -15.38
CA ASP A 7 -28.78 -9.31 -15.47
C ASP A 7 -27.87 -9.76 -16.62
N ILE A 8 -27.48 -8.84 -17.53
CA ILE A 8 -26.55 -9.13 -18.62
C ILE A 8 -25.13 -9.23 -18.06
N PRO A 9 -24.42 -10.35 -18.30
CA PRO A 9 -23.01 -10.46 -17.95
C PRO A 9 -22.17 -9.37 -18.61
N SER A 10 -21.09 -8.96 -17.95
CA SER A 10 -20.25 -7.84 -18.36
C SER A 10 -19.73 -7.96 -19.80
N GLU A 11 -19.40 -9.16 -20.23
CA GLU A 11 -18.77 -9.50 -21.50
C GLU A 11 -19.76 -9.36 -22.64
N TRP A 12 -20.97 -9.90 -22.46
CA TRP A 12 -22.09 -9.69 -23.37
C TRP A 12 -22.43 -8.21 -23.48
N ARG A 13 -22.40 -7.47 -22.36
CA ARG A 13 -22.65 -6.03 -22.36
C ARG A 13 -21.56 -5.27 -23.14
N MET A 14 -20.30 -5.69 -23.08
CA MET A 14 -19.21 -5.07 -23.84
C MET A 14 -19.35 -5.33 -25.34
N TRP A 15 -19.69 -6.56 -25.73
CA TRP A 15 -19.94 -6.92 -27.13
C TRP A 15 -21.17 -6.20 -27.70
N LEU A 16 -22.29 -6.17 -26.96
CA LEU A 16 -23.50 -5.43 -27.35
C LEU A 16 -23.23 -3.92 -27.50
N ARG A 17 -22.27 -3.38 -26.76
CA ARG A 17 -21.82 -1.99 -26.87
C ARG A 17 -20.75 -1.77 -27.94
N LYS A 18 -20.41 -2.80 -28.71
CA LYS A 18 -19.35 -2.77 -29.73
C LYS A 18 -17.99 -2.33 -29.18
N GLN A 19 -17.73 -2.58 -27.89
CA GLN A 19 -16.41 -2.37 -27.28
C GLN A 19 -15.46 -3.55 -27.55
N ARG A 20 -16.02 -4.68 -27.97
CA ARG A 20 -15.31 -5.89 -28.39
C ARG A 20 -15.87 -6.30 -29.75
N GLU A 21 -14.99 -6.63 -30.70
CA GLU A 21 -15.36 -7.08 -32.05
C GLU A 21 -15.91 -8.51 -32.03
N GLU A 22 -15.24 -9.40 -31.29
CA GLU A 22 -15.61 -10.80 -31.18
C GLU A 22 -16.61 -11.02 -30.03
N PRO A 23 -17.60 -11.92 -30.21
CA PRO A 23 -18.49 -12.30 -29.13
C PRO A 23 -17.71 -13.05 -28.02
N PRO A 24 -18.16 -12.96 -26.76
CA PRO A 24 -17.58 -13.75 -25.69
C PRO A 24 -17.75 -15.25 -25.96
N THR A 25 -16.74 -16.05 -25.62
CA THR A 25 -16.80 -17.51 -25.74
C THR A 25 -17.44 -18.14 -24.51
N ASP A 26 -18.02 -19.34 -24.67
CA ASP A 26 -18.66 -20.06 -23.56
C ASP A 26 -17.66 -20.41 -22.44
N GLU A 27 -16.41 -20.69 -22.80
CA GLU A 27 -15.33 -20.94 -21.84
C GLU A 27 -15.01 -19.70 -21.01
N GLU A 28 -14.92 -18.52 -21.65
CA GLU A 28 -14.71 -17.24 -20.95
C GLU A 28 -15.84 -16.97 -19.94
N MET A 29 -17.08 -17.22 -20.37
CA MET A 29 -18.27 -17.08 -19.52
C MET A 29 -18.18 -17.98 -18.29
N GLN A 30 -17.82 -19.26 -18.47
CA GLN A 30 -17.65 -20.19 -17.35
C GLN A 30 -16.52 -19.73 -16.41
N GLN A 31 -15.36 -19.36 -16.95
CA GLN A 31 -14.25 -18.87 -16.14
C GLN A 31 -14.62 -17.63 -15.34
N ASN A 32 -15.38 -16.71 -15.91
CA ASN A 32 -15.80 -15.51 -15.18
C ASN A 32 -16.80 -15.86 -14.07
N THR A 33 -17.75 -16.75 -14.30
CA THR A 33 -18.66 -17.19 -13.22
C THR A 33 -17.90 -17.81 -12.04
N VAL A 34 -16.89 -18.64 -12.31
CA VAL A 34 -16.02 -19.22 -11.27
C VAL A 34 -15.24 -18.14 -10.53
N LYS A 35 -14.65 -17.18 -11.26
CA LYS A 35 -13.95 -16.04 -10.66
C LYS A 35 -14.88 -15.20 -9.78
N GLN A 36 -16.10 -14.91 -10.24
CA GLN A 36 -17.08 -14.17 -9.46
C GLN A 36 -17.50 -14.93 -8.21
N ALA A 37 -17.73 -16.25 -8.29
CA ALA A 37 -18.04 -17.07 -7.13
C ALA A 37 -16.90 -17.04 -6.10
N ALA A 38 -15.65 -17.16 -6.56
CA ALA A 38 -14.46 -17.08 -5.72
C ALA A 38 -14.26 -15.68 -5.09
N LEU A 39 -14.58 -14.61 -5.81
CA LEU A 39 -14.54 -13.25 -5.27
C LEU A 39 -15.63 -13.05 -4.21
N LYS A 40 -16.86 -13.50 -4.48
CA LYS A 40 -17.97 -13.41 -3.51
C LYS A 40 -17.63 -14.11 -2.20
N SER A 41 -17.04 -15.30 -2.25
CA SER A 41 -16.63 -16.02 -1.03
C SER A 41 -15.51 -15.30 -0.27
N ARG A 42 -14.52 -14.72 -0.98
CA ARG A 42 -13.46 -13.91 -0.35
C ARG A 42 -14.00 -12.64 0.28
N VAL A 43 -14.91 -11.95 -0.39
CA VAL A 43 -15.56 -10.74 0.13
C VAL A 43 -16.35 -11.07 1.40
N ALA A 44 -17.14 -12.14 1.39
CA ALA A 44 -17.88 -12.57 2.59
C ALA A 44 -16.95 -12.87 3.77
N ALA A 45 -15.81 -13.53 3.52
CA ALA A 45 -14.81 -13.78 4.56
C ALA A 45 -14.21 -12.47 5.11
N LEU A 46 -13.85 -11.53 4.22
CA LEU A 46 -13.32 -10.22 4.63
C LEU A 46 -14.36 -9.40 5.39
N GLU A 47 -15.61 -9.38 4.95
CA GLU A 47 -16.71 -8.68 5.63
C GLU A 47 -16.93 -9.21 7.04
N GLU A 48 -16.86 -10.52 7.26
CA GLU A 48 -16.98 -11.12 8.59
C GLU A 48 -15.78 -10.74 9.47
N THR A 49 -14.55 -10.80 8.95
CA THR A 49 -13.37 -10.36 9.71
C THR A 49 -13.43 -8.87 10.07
N GLU A 50 -13.91 -8.04 9.15
CA GLU A 50 -14.07 -6.60 9.35
C GLU A 50 -15.19 -6.31 10.34
N ARG A 51 -16.29 -7.05 10.29
CA ARG A 51 -17.38 -6.98 11.27
C ARG A 51 -16.87 -7.30 12.67
N LEU A 52 -16.10 -8.37 12.83
CA LEU A 52 -15.48 -8.72 14.11
C LEU A 52 -14.48 -7.66 14.58
N ARG A 53 -13.68 -7.09 13.66
CA ARG A 53 -12.77 -5.98 13.96
C ARG A 53 -13.52 -4.76 14.49
N ARG A 54 -14.61 -4.36 13.81
CA ARG A 54 -15.46 -3.24 14.22
C ARG A 54 -16.11 -3.49 15.58
N LEU A 55 -16.63 -4.68 15.82
CA LEU A 55 -17.18 -5.05 17.13
C LEU A 55 -16.12 -5.00 18.22
N ARG A 56 -14.90 -5.48 17.96
CA ARG A 56 -13.78 -5.39 18.90
C ARG A 56 -13.41 -3.93 19.20
N GLN A 57 -13.36 -3.07 18.18
CA GLN A 57 -13.09 -1.65 18.37
C GLN A 57 -14.21 -0.93 19.14
N GLN A 58 -15.46 -1.32 18.95
CA GLN A 58 -16.59 -0.79 19.72
C GLN A 58 -16.58 -1.31 21.17
N ALA A 59 -16.25 -2.59 21.39
CA ALA A 59 -16.25 -3.22 22.70
C ALA A 59 -15.04 -2.82 23.57
N VAL A 60 -13.88 -2.58 22.95
CA VAL A 60 -12.66 -2.11 23.65
C VAL A 60 -12.74 -0.62 24.00
N GLY A 61 -13.80 0.08 23.56
CA GLY A 61 -13.83 1.53 23.55
C GLY A 61 -12.87 2.06 22.50
N SER A 62 -13.18 3.22 21.92
CA SER A 62 -12.29 3.91 21.00
C SER A 62 -10.88 3.87 21.58
N PRO A 63 -9.86 3.23 20.95
CA PRO A 63 -8.50 3.55 21.31
C PRO A 63 -8.40 5.00 20.89
N ASP A 64 -8.46 5.87 21.89
CA ASP A 64 -8.03 7.23 21.77
C ASP A 64 -6.74 7.20 20.96
N GLN A 65 -6.57 8.21 20.14
CA GLN A 65 -5.26 8.56 19.61
C GLN A 65 -4.22 8.34 20.74
N HIS A 66 -2.99 7.90 20.44
CA HIS A 66 -1.87 7.71 21.42
C HIS A 66 -1.52 6.28 21.88
N VAL A 67 -1.64 5.23 21.07
CA VAL A 67 -0.86 3.99 21.31
C VAL A 67 0.42 3.97 20.46
N GLY A 68 1.35 4.82 20.86
CA GLY A 68 2.71 4.96 20.32
C GLY A 68 3.32 6.26 20.85
N PRO A 69 4.64 6.33 21.11
CA PRO A 69 5.28 7.60 21.45
C PRO A 69 4.93 8.58 20.34
N GLN A 70 4.12 9.60 20.66
CA GLN A 70 3.72 10.56 19.64
C GLN A 70 5.00 11.12 19.01
N PRO A 71 5.11 11.15 17.67
CA PRO A 71 6.12 11.98 17.06
C PRO A 71 5.85 13.40 17.58
N ASP A 72 6.81 13.96 18.31
CA ASP A 72 6.68 15.30 18.86
C ASP A 72 6.46 16.27 17.71
N VAL A 73 5.18 16.62 17.50
CA VAL A 73 4.74 17.48 16.41
C VAL A 73 5.38 18.86 16.51
N ALA A 74 5.72 19.31 17.72
CA ALA A 74 6.46 20.54 17.92
C ALA A 74 7.90 20.41 17.40
N ARG A 75 8.57 19.28 17.69
CA ARG A 75 9.90 18.97 17.14
C ARG A 75 9.88 18.86 15.61
N PHE A 76 8.86 18.21 15.05
CA PHE A 76 8.70 18.08 13.59
C PHE A 76 8.49 19.44 12.92
N LEU A 77 7.60 20.28 13.47
CA LEU A 77 7.36 21.64 12.97
C LEU A 77 8.59 22.54 13.13
N GLN A 78 9.37 22.36 14.20
CA GLN A 78 10.62 23.08 14.41
C GLN A 78 11.67 22.68 13.38
N GLN A 79 11.85 21.38 13.12
CA GLN A 79 12.81 20.87 12.14
C GLN A 79 12.49 21.31 10.71
N MET A 80 11.20 21.39 10.35
CA MET A 80 10.76 21.95 9.06
C MET A 80 10.92 23.47 8.94
N ARG A 81 10.88 24.20 10.06
CA ARG A 81 11.19 25.64 10.06
C ARG A 81 12.69 25.88 9.94
N THR A 82 13.52 25.08 10.60
CA THR A 82 14.99 25.19 10.51
C THR A 82 15.53 24.82 9.14
N SER A 83 14.87 23.91 8.40
CA SER A 83 15.31 23.50 7.06
C SER A 83 14.99 24.52 5.96
N LYS A 84 14.11 25.49 6.21
CA LYS A 84 13.70 26.52 5.22
C LYS A 84 14.52 27.82 5.30
N THR A 85 15.31 28.01 6.36
CA THR A 85 16.27 29.12 6.49
C THR A 85 17.68 28.57 6.34
N GLY A 86 18.23 28.68 5.13
CA GLY A 86 19.54 28.11 4.78
C GLY A 86 20.75 28.80 5.43
N GLY A 87 21.92 28.19 5.17
CA GLY A 87 23.23 28.85 5.23
C GLY A 87 24.09 28.53 6.47
N ALA A 88 25.19 27.80 6.26
CA ALA A 88 26.36 27.69 7.16
C ALA A 88 27.05 29.08 7.35
N PRO A 89 27.97 29.33 8.33
CA PRO A 89 29.20 28.53 8.57
C PRO A 89 29.78 28.49 10.01
N ALA A 90 30.91 27.76 10.12
CA ALA A 90 31.98 27.79 11.16
C ALA A 90 31.66 27.16 12.52
N GLY A 91 32.48 26.32 13.17
CA GLY A 91 33.87 25.91 12.95
C GLY A 91 34.51 25.64 14.32
N ALA A 92 35.01 24.41 14.56
CA ALA A 92 35.99 24.02 15.60
C ALA A 92 36.16 22.48 15.51
N ALA A 93 37.18 21.97 14.81
CA ALA A 93 38.51 21.66 15.34
C ALA A 93 38.48 20.56 16.42
N GLY A 94 38.99 19.37 16.06
CA GLY A 94 39.08 18.23 16.98
C GLY A 94 39.68 16.99 16.32
N GLU A 95 41.00 17.06 16.12
CA GLU A 95 42.01 15.98 16.14
C GLU A 95 41.82 14.67 15.36
N ARG A 96 42.79 14.48 14.46
CA ARG A 96 43.16 13.22 13.81
C ARG A 96 43.83 12.29 14.83
N GLN A 97 43.43 11.04 14.87
CA GLN A 97 44.36 9.97 15.21
C GLN A 97 44.14 8.76 14.30
N ASP A 98 45.02 8.67 13.30
CA ASP A 98 45.35 7.46 12.56
C ASP A 98 45.78 6.36 13.55
N GLN A 99 45.14 5.19 13.50
CA GLN A 99 45.83 3.90 13.65
C GLN A 99 45.16 2.86 12.74
N ARG A 100 45.98 2.18 11.95
CA ARG A 100 45.63 1.37 10.78
C ARG A 100 45.96 -0.10 11.04
N ALA A 101 45.10 -0.98 10.48
CA ALA A 101 45.24 -2.42 10.21
C ALA A 101 45.25 -3.37 11.44
N ALA A 102 44.64 -4.56 11.41
CA ALA A 102 44.53 -5.52 10.31
C ALA A 102 43.36 -6.52 10.50
N ASP A 103 42.88 -6.98 9.35
CA ASP A 103 42.25 -8.25 8.98
C ASP A 103 41.23 -8.99 9.88
N GLY A 104 40.04 -9.17 9.30
CA GLY A 104 39.03 -10.15 9.71
C GLY A 104 37.83 -10.13 8.75
N SER A 105 37.86 -10.99 7.72
CA SER A 105 36.77 -11.24 6.75
C SER A 105 35.42 -11.56 7.44
N PRO A 106 34.24 -11.33 6.81
CA PRO A 106 33.77 -12.32 5.81
C PRO A 106 32.88 -11.80 4.66
N ALA A 107 32.97 -12.53 3.54
CA ALA A 107 31.93 -12.94 2.58
C ALA A 107 30.65 -12.09 2.39
N SER A 108 30.46 -11.60 1.15
CA SER A 108 29.14 -11.31 0.57
C SER A 108 28.23 -12.54 0.57
N PRO A 109 26.91 -12.32 0.73
CA PRO A 109 26.08 -12.44 -0.46
C PRO A 109 25.17 -11.22 -0.64
N SER A 110 25.13 -10.69 -1.86
CA SER A 110 24.11 -9.73 -2.27
C SER A 110 22.71 -10.35 -2.16
N PRO A 111 21.74 -9.67 -1.53
CA PRO A 111 20.40 -9.55 -2.06
C PRO A 111 20.33 -8.22 -2.81
N SER A 112 20.07 -8.25 -4.11
CA SER A 112 19.70 -7.09 -4.92
C SER A 112 18.51 -6.37 -4.28
N SER A 113 18.82 -5.36 -3.48
CA SER A 113 17.89 -4.44 -2.84
C SER A 113 17.49 -3.36 -3.85
N ASP A 114 16.62 -3.71 -4.79
CA ASP A 114 16.00 -2.75 -5.71
C ASP A 114 14.47 -2.85 -5.71
N PHE A 115 13.89 -3.09 -4.53
CA PHE A 115 12.46 -2.83 -4.33
C PHE A 115 12.28 -1.41 -3.75
N LYS A 116 11.89 -0.46 -4.61
CA LYS A 116 11.59 0.94 -4.23
C LYS A 116 10.06 1.16 -4.30
N PRO A 117 9.33 1.14 -3.17
CA PRO A 117 7.89 1.40 -3.15
C PRO A 117 7.50 2.88 -3.36
N GLU A 118 8.47 3.76 -3.61
CA GLU A 118 8.32 5.22 -3.72
C GLU A 118 7.74 5.72 -5.06
N THR A 119 7.37 4.85 -6.01
CA THR A 119 6.91 5.29 -7.35
C THR A 119 5.40 5.49 -7.46
N TRP A 120 4.64 5.37 -6.38
CA TRP A 120 3.23 5.78 -6.40
C TRP A 120 3.10 7.26 -6.02
N GLN A 121 3.05 8.13 -7.05
CA GLN A 121 2.70 9.54 -6.89
C GLN A 121 1.25 9.76 -7.35
N PRO A 122 0.29 9.98 -6.44
CA PRO A 122 -1.04 10.41 -6.84
C PRO A 122 -1.01 11.89 -7.22
N GLY A 123 -0.85 12.16 -8.52
CA GLY A 123 -1.18 13.44 -9.15
C GLY A 123 -0.24 14.62 -8.84
N SER A 124 0.57 14.99 -9.82
CA SER A 124 0.88 16.38 -10.20
C SER A 124 1.32 16.41 -11.65
#